data_AF-A0AA88VM60-F1
#
_entry.id   AF-A0AA88VM60-F1
#
_cell.length_a   1.000
_cell.length_b   1.000
_cell.length_c   1.000
_cell.angle_alpha   90.00
_cell.angle_beta   90.00
_cell.angle_gamma   90.00
#
_symmetry.space_group_name_H-M   'P 1'
#
loop_
_entity.id
_entity.type
_entity.pdbx_description
1 polymer ?
#
loop_
_entity_poly.entity_id
_entity_poly.type
_entity_poly.pdbx_seq_one_letter_code
_entity_poly.pdbx_strand_id
1 'polypeptide(L)'
;MENLQYAEELVREFLVFRGFTNTLQAFEKELGTDIGKGFQVEKILDLIFSVYVPKFQVENLIGLLTFFKQCFSSSETVLAATLSKLEVSILRYYIIHAIQSGRKDKVVEFFGMNGNNLLQRGQDWTSWFAIPYLKNPSLDPQFRVYFTKEWFHALHLSVRNFLSQMFNGTHILHYLFS
;
A
#
# COMPACT_ATOMS: atom_id res chain seq x y z
N MET A 1 -5.77 -7.19 23.41
CA MET A 1 -5.70 -8.59 22.94
C MET A 1 -7.10 -9.15 22.74
N GLU A 2 -8.03 -8.90 23.67
CA GLU A 2 -9.45 -9.27 23.55
C GLU A 2 -10.13 -8.80 22.26
N ASN A 3 -9.86 -7.58 21.79
CA ASN A 3 -10.48 -7.04 20.56
C ASN A 3 -10.05 -7.72 19.25
N LEU A 4 -8.81 -8.24 19.18
CA LEU A 4 -8.35 -8.98 17.99
C LEU A 4 -8.95 -10.39 17.95
N GLN A 5 -9.05 -11.03 19.12
CA GLN A 5 -9.67 -12.33 19.23
C GLN A 5 -11.16 -12.27 18.88
N TYR A 6 -11.85 -11.20 19.28
CA TYR A 6 -13.22 -10.92 18.86
C TYR A 6 -13.36 -10.71 17.35
N ALA A 7 -12.41 -10.00 16.72
CA ALA A 7 -12.34 -9.86 15.27
C ALA A 7 -12.25 -11.21 14.55
N GLU A 8 -11.35 -12.06 15.02
CA GLU A 8 -11.10 -13.38 14.48
C GLU A 8 -12.34 -14.27 14.62
N GLU A 9 -13.05 -14.16 15.74
CA GLU A 9 -14.33 -14.83 15.96
C GLU A 9 -15.41 -14.36 14.99
N LEU A 10 -15.58 -13.05 14.78
CA LEU A 10 -16.55 -12.52 13.81
C LEU A 10 -16.24 -12.99 12.37
N VAL A 11 -14.97 -13.00 11.97
CA VAL A 11 -14.57 -13.52 10.65
C VAL A 11 -14.89 -15.00 10.55
N ARG A 12 -14.59 -15.79 11.59
CA ARG A 12 -14.91 -17.22 11.65
C ARG A 12 -16.40 -17.45 11.48
N GLU A 13 -17.23 -16.75 12.25
CA GLU A 13 -18.69 -16.83 12.17
C GLU A 13 -19.23 -16.45 10.80
N PHE A 14 -18.70 -15.37 10.20
CA PHE A 14 -19.09 -14.94 8.85
C PHE A 14 -18.78 -16.00 7.79
N LEU A 15 -17.58 -16.58 7.81
CA LEU A 15 -17.16 -17.61 6.86
C LEU A 15 -18.03 -18.88 7.01
N VAL A 16 -18.37 -19.26 8.25
CA VAL A 16 -19.29 -20.38 8.53
C VAL A 16 -20.68 -20.07 7.96
N PHE A 17 -21.25 -18.90 8.27
CA PHE A 17 -22.60 -18.52 7.86
C PHE A 17 -22.76 -18.48 6.33
N ARG A 18 -21.71 -18.07 5.60
CA ARG A 18 -21.72 -18.03 4.12
C ARG A 18 -21.33 -19.35 3.46
N GLY A 19 -20.92 -20.37 4.23
CA GLY A 19 -20.49 -21.67 3.71
C GLY A 19 -19.11 -21.66 3.06
N PHE A 20 -18.25 -20.70 3.39
CA PHE A 20 -16.89 -20.58 2.84
C PHE A 20 -15.89 -21.51 3.55
N THR A 21 -16.17 -22.82 3.58
CA THR A 21 -15.45 -23.81 4.38
C THR A 21 -13.96 -23.93 4.00
N ASN A 22 -13.63 -23.85 2.72
CA ASN A 22 -12.23 -23.87 2.25
C ASN A 22 -11.45 -22.63 2.72
N THR A 23 -12.09 -21.45 2.67
CA THR A 23 -11.50 -20.18 3.14
C THR A 23 -11.31 -20.21 4.66
N LEU A 24 -12.28 -20.76 5.40
CA LEU A 24 -12.18 -20.93 6.85
C LEU A 24 -10.99 -21.82 7.24
N GLN A 25 -10.82 -22.96 6.58
CA GLN A 25 -9.69 -23.85 6.85
C GLN A 25 -8.33 -23.18 6.56
N ALA A 26 -8.23 -22.45 5.44
CA ALA A 26 -7.04 -21.68 5.12
C ALA A 26 -6.75 -20.60 6.16
N PHE A 27 -7.78 -19.85 6.56
CA PHE A 27 -7.71 -18.82 7.59
C PHE A 27 -7.22 -19.38 8.93
N GLU A 28 -7.82 -20.45 9.45
CA GLU A 28 -7.43 -21.06 10.73
C GLU A 28 -6.00 -21.63 10.70
N LYS A 29 -5.61 -22.24 9.58
CA LYS A 29 -4.25 -22.76 9.39
C LYS A 29 -3.22 -21.64 9.43
N GLU A 30 -3.49 -20.53 8.76
CA GLU A 30 -2.58 -19.38 8.75
C GLU A 30 -2.54 -18.68 10.11
N LEU A 31 -3.68 -18.57 10.80
CA LEU A 31 -3.78 -17.97 12.12
C LEU A 31 -2.95 -18.74 13.17
N GLY A 32 -2.93 -20.07 13.09
CA GLY A 32 -2.12 -20.93 13.97
C GLY A 32 -0.60 -20.80 13.80
N THR A 33 -0.12 -20.07 12.78
CA THR A 33 1.32 -19.86 12.51
C THR A 33 1.83 -18.49 12.96
N ASP A 34 0.97 -17.64 13.54
CA ASP A 34 1.24 -16.21 13.73
C ASP A 34 2.18 -15.95 14.92
N ILE A 35 3.49 -15.99 14.65
CA ILE A 35 4.52 -15.36 15.49
C ILE A 35 4.41 -13.84 15.24
N GLY A 36 3.36 -13.28 15.84
CA GLY A 36 2.65 -12.10 15.37
C GLY A 36 3.39 -10.78 15.52
N LYS A 37 2.99 -9.84 14.64
CA LYS A 37 3.44 -8.45 14.44
C LYS A 37 4.60 -8.28 13.45
N GLY A 38 5.76 -8.90 13.67
CA GLY A 38 6.92 -8.73 12.77
C GLY A 38 6.66 -9.29 11.37
N PHE A 39 6.04 -10.47 11.30
CA PHE A 39 5.75 -11.15 10.04
C PHE A 39 4.64 -10.48 9.22
N GLN A 40 3.68 -9.80 9.88
CA GLN A 40 2.60 -9.08 9.20
C GLN A 40 3.11 -7.87 8.41
N VAL A 41 4.08 -7.14 8.95
CA VAL A 41 4.74 -6.02 8.26
C VAL A 41 5.45 -6.50 6.99
N GLU A 42 6.21 -7.59 7.08
CA GLU A 42 6.92 -8.14 5.92
C GLU A 42 5.95 -8.63 4.84
N LYS A 43 4.84 -9.29 5.21
CA LYS A 43 3.81 -9.71 4.23
C LYS A 43 3.23 -8.53 3.46
N ILE A 44 2.95 -7.40 4.12
CA ILE A 44 2.43 -6.20 3.46
C ILE A 44 3.49 -5.58 2.55
N LEU A 45 4.75 -5.54 2.98
CA LEU A 45 5.85 -5.09 2.13
C LEU A 45 5.98 -5.95 0.87
N ASP A 46 5.94 -7.27 1.02
CA ASP A 46 5.96 -8.21 -0.09
C ASP A 46 4.76 -8.02 -1.02
N LEU A 47 3.58 -7.80 -0.44
CA LEU A 47 2.38 -7.52 -1.23
C LEU A 47 2.53 -6.26 -2.09
N ILE A 48 3.09 -5.18 -1.53
CA ILE A 48 3.32 -3.93 -2.27
C ILE A 48 4.43 -4.11 -3.31
N PHE A 49 5.63 -4.49 -2.86
CA PHE A 49 6.86 -4.40 -3.65
C PHE A 49 7.18 -5.66 -4.46
N SER A 50 6.66 -6.82 -4.08
CA SER A 50 6.89 -8.10 -4.75
C SER A 50 5.68 -8.59 -5.56
N VAL A 51 4.47 -8.10 -5.27
CA VAL A 51 3.23 -8.52 -5.97
C VAL A 51 2.57 -7.37 -6.74
N TYR A 52 2.06 -6.35 -6.06
CA TYR A 52 1.20 -5.35 -6.69
C TYR A 52 1.94 -4.46 -7.67
N VAL A 53 3.11 -3.95 -7.30
CA VAL A 53 3.92 -3.13 -8.22
C VAL A 53 4.49 -3.97 -9.38
N PRO A 54 5.16 -5.11 -9.15
CA PRO A 54 5.76 -5.88 -10.25
C PRO A 54 4.74 -6.48 -11.22
N LYS A 55 3.54 -6.83 -10.75
CA LYS A 55 2.46 -7.40 -11.58
C LYS A 55 1.50 -6.33 -12.11
N PHE A 56 1.81 -5.05 -11.95
CA PHE A 56 1.02 -3.91 -12.41
C PHE A 56 -0.43 -3.86 -11.86
N GLN A 57 -0.67 -4.38 -10.65
CA GLN A 57 -1.98 -4.43 -10.01
C GLN A 57 -2.30 -3.14 -9.25
N VAL A 58 -2.48 -2.05 -9.99
CA VAL A 58 -2.64 -0.72 -9.38
C VAL A 58 -3.93 -0.55 -8.57
N GLU A 59 -5.01 -1.22 -8.98
CA GLU A 59 -6.27 -1.20 -8.24
C GLU A 59 -6.12 -1.83 -6.85
N ASN A 60 -5.43 -2.98 -6.76
CA ASN A 60 -5.15 -3.64 -5.49
C ASN A 60 -4.24 -2.78 -4.61
N LEU A 61 -3.25 -2.11 -5.21
CA LEU A 61 -2.36 -1.19 -4.51
C LEU A 61 -3.11 0.00 -3.92
N ILE A 62 -3.96 0.66 -4.72
CA ILE A 62 -4.78 1.79 -4.27
C ILE A 62 -5.79 1.33 -3.22
N GLY A 63 -6.40 0.16 -3.40
CA GLY A 63 -7.31 -0.43 -2.42
C GLY A 63 -6.64 -0.62 -1.07
N LEU A 64 -5.44 -1.18 -1.04
CA LEU A 64 -4.64 -1.35 0.18
C LEU A 64 -4.30 0.00 0.85
N LEU A 65 -3.85 0.99 0.07
CA LEU A 65 -3.49 2.31 0.60
C LEU A 65 -4.73 3.07 1.13
N THR A 66 -5.88 2.90 0.46
CA THR A 66 -7.16 3.46 0.89
C THR A 66 -7.63 2.80 2.17
N PHE A 67 -7.50 1.48 2.29
CA PHE A 67 -7.79 0.75 3.53
C PHE A 67 -6.97 1.30 4.70
N PHE A 68 -5.66 1.48 4.55
CA PHE A 68 -4.85 2.06 5.63
C PHE A 68 -5.29 3.47 6.03
N LYS A 69 -5.78 4.28 5.09
CA LYS A 69 -6.35 5.60 5.44
C LYS A 69 -7.62 5.49 6.27
N GLN A 70 -8.46 4.51 5.97
CA GLN A 70 -9.71 4.26 6.71
C GLN A 70 -9.45 3.74 8.14
N CYS A 71 -8.28 3.18 8.40
CA CYS A 71 -7.89 2.77 9.75
C CYS A 71 -7.58 3.94 10.70
N PHE A 72 -7.42 5.17 10.18
CA PHE A 72 -7.11 6.34 11.01
C PHE A 72 -8.36 7.13 11.38
N SER A 73 -8.46 7.51 12.64
CA SER A 73 -9.48 8.47 13.08
C SER A 73 -9.12 9.91 12.74
N SER A 74 -10.10 10.80 12.86
CA SER A 74 -9.92 12.24 12.69
C SER A 74 -8.89 12.86 13.64
N SER A 75 -8.51 12.21 14.75
CA SER A 75 -7.50 12.71 15.68
C SER A 75 -6.06 12.37 15.29
N GLU A 76 -5.83 11.40 14.40
CA GLU A 76 -4.48 10.92 14.05
C GLU A 76 -3.88 11.63 12.84
N THR A 77 -3.86 12.96 12.90
CA THR A 77 -3.47 13.83 11.79
C THR A 77 -2.02 13.62 11.33
N VAL A 78 -1.11 13.28 12.24
CA VAL A 78 0.32 13.05 11.92
C VAL A 78 0.55 11.73 11.19
N LEU A 79 -0.09 10.64 11.63
CA LEU A 79 0.00 9.34 10.96
C LEU A 79 -0.66 9.38 9.58
N ALA A 80 -1.84 10.00 9.48
CA ALA A 80 -2.53 10.21 8.21
C ALA A 80 -1.71 11.06 7.22
N ALA A 81 -1.06 12.12 7.70
CA ALA A 81 -0.16 12.93 6.86
C ALA A 81 1.06 12.14 6.40
N THR A 82 1.63 11.30 7.27
CA THR A 82 2.76 10.43 6.93
C THR A 82 2.36 9.37 5.90
N LEU A 83 1.21 8.71 6.08
CA LEU A 83 0.66 7.78 5.10
C LEU A 83 0.46 8.46 3.74
N SER A 84 -0.07 9.68 3.72
CA SER A 84 -0.30 10.41 2.46
C SER A 84 1.01 10.68 1.70
N LYS A 85 2.11 10.98 2.39
CA LYS A 85 3.44 11.13 1.77
C LYS A 85 4.00 9.80 1.26
N LEU A 86 3.80 8.72 2.01
CA LEU A 86 4.22 7.38 1.62
C LEU A 86 3.41 6.87 0.42
N GLU A 87 2.10 7.07 0.41
CA GLU A 87 1.22 6.75 -0.72
C GLU A 87 1.72 7.41 -2.01
N VAL A 88 2.01 8.71 -1.97
CA VAL A 88 2.59 9.42 -3.14
C VAL A 88 3.89 8.76 -3.59
N SER A 89 4.77 8.42 -2.65
CA SER A 89 6.06 7.81 -2.96
C SER A 89 5.93 6.40 -3.54
N ILE A 90 5.00 5.59 -3.01
CA ILE A 90 4.67 4.25 -3.50
C ILE A 90 4.06 4.31 -4.91
N LEU A 91 3.13 5.25 -5.17
CA LEU A 91 2.55 5.44 -6.49
C LEU A 91 3.59 5.95 -7.51
N ARG A 92 4.50 6.83 -7.09
CA ARG A 92 5.67 7.23 -7.90
C ARG A 92 6.56 6.03 -8.20
N TYR A 93 6.81 5.16 -7.23
CA TYR A 93 7.58 3.92 -7.43
C TYR A 93 6.89 3.00 -8.45
N TYR A 94 5.57 2.83 -8.36
CA TYR A 94 4.79 2.07 -9.35
C TYR A 94 5.02 2.60 -10.77
N ILE A 95 4.96 3.92 -10.96
CA ILE A 95 5.19 4.56 -12.26
C ILE A 95 6.61 4.27 -12.74
N ILE A 96 7.63 4.50 -11.91
CA ILE A 96 9.02 4.26 -12.29
C ILE A 96 9.26 2.80 -12.66
N HIS A 97 8.73 1.86 -11.87
CA HIS A 97 8.82 0.43 -12.16
C HIS A 97 8.19 0.09 -13.53
N ALA A 98 7.02 0.64 -13.84
CA ALA A 98 6.36 0.46 -15.13
C ALA A 98 7.18 1.05 -16.29
N ILE A 99 7.77 2.24 -16.13
CA ILE A 99 8.68 2.83 -17.12
C ILE A 99 9.91 1.94 -17.33
N GLN A 100 10.58 1.48 -16.27
CA GLN A 100 11.75 0.60 -16.34
C GLN A 100 11.43 -0.75 -16.99
N SER A 101 10.21 -1.24 -16.80
CA SER A 101 9.71 -2.49 -17.40
C SER A 101 9.22 -2.33 -18.85
N GLY A 102 9.31 -1.13 -19.43
CA GLY A 102 8.78 -0.84 -20.77
C GLY A 102 7.24 -0.80 -20.85
N ARG A 103 6.55 -0.84 -19.71
CA ARG A 103 5.08 -0.87 -19.59
C ARG A 103 4.49 0.53 -19.42
N LYS A 104 4.78 1.41 -20.39
CA LYS A 104 4.23 2.77 -20.44
C LYS A 104 2.70 2.79 -20.54
N ASP A 105 2.12 1.76 -21.16
CA ASP A 105 0.67 1.52 -21.22
C ASP A 105 0.03 1.54 -19.83
N LYS A 106 0.68 0.90 -18.85
CA LYS A 106 0.19 0.82 -17.46
C LYS A 106 0.25 2.16 -16.73
N VAL A 107 1.21 3.00 -17.07
CA VAL A 107 1.29 4.38 -16.53
C VAL A 107 0.13 5.23 -17.06
N VAL A 108 -0.16 5.13 -18.36
CA VAL A 108 -1.27 5.85 -18.99
C VAL A 108 -2.62 5.36 -18.45
N GLU A 109 -2.81 4.05 -18.32
CA GLU A 109 -4.01 3.44 -17.70
C GLU A 109 -4.21 3.95 -16.26
N PHE A 110 -3.16 3.93 -15.44
CA PHE A 110 -3.18 4.45 -14.08
C PHE A 110 -3.64 5.91 -14.02
N PHE A 111 -3.05 6.78 -14.85
CA PHE A 111 -3.43 8.19 -14.91
C PHE A 111 -4.84 8.42 -15.47
N GLY A 112 -5.29 7.59 -16.42
CA GLY A 112 -6.65 7.65 -16.95
C GLY A 112 -7.70 7.34 -15.88
N MET A 113 -7.42 6.36 -15.01
CA MET A 113 -8.33 5.95 -13.94
C MET A 113 -8.29 6.87 -12.72
N ASN A 114 -7.11 7.38 -12.35
CA ASN A 114 -6.88 8.03 -11.06
C ASN A 114 -6.49 9.51 -11.17
N GLY A 115 -6.24 10.03 -12.37
CA GLY A 115 -5.60 11.32 -12.59
C GLY A 115 -6.33 12.51 -11.94
N ASN A 116 -7.66 12.56 -12.07
CA ASN A 116 -8.47 13.61 -11.44
C ASN A 116 -8.31 13.62 -9.91
N ASN A 117 -8.27 12.44 -9.30
CA ASN A 117 -8.11 12.31 -7.85
C ASN A 117 -6.69 12.73 -7.41
N LEU A 118 -5.66 12.42 -8.22
CA LEU A 118 -4.28 12.84 -7.95
C LEU A 118 -4.12 14.36 -7.99
N LEU A 119 -4.74 15.03 -8.95
CA LEU A 119 -4.65 16.49 -9.12
C LEU A 119 -5.34 17.25 -7.97
N GLN A 120 -6.44 16.73 -7.44
CA GLN A 120 -7.17 17.37 -6.33
C GLN A 120 -6.40 17.32 -5.00
N ARG A 121 -5.43 16.41 -4.85
CA ARG A 121 -4.71 16.19 -3.59
C ARG A 121 -3.58 17.19 -3.33
N GLY A 122 -3.36 18.18 -4.19
CA GLY A 122 -2.36 19.26 -4.01
C GLY A 122 -0.91 18.77 -3.99
N GLN A 123 -0.67 17.52 -4.41
CA GLN A 123 0.67 16.96 -4.60
C GLN A 123 1.11 17.28 -6.03
N ASP A 124 2.37 17.64 -6.25
CA ASP A 124 2.90 18.00 -7.57
C ASP A 124 2.97 16.74 -8.49
N TRP A 125 1.82 16.41 -9.08
CA TRP A 125 1.62 15.33 -10.04
C TRP A 125 1.64 15.82 -11.48
N THR A 126 1.49 17.13 -11.72
CA THR A 126 1.34 17.70 -13.06
C THR A 126 2.47 17.29 -13.99
N SER A 127 3.72 17.39 -13.52
CA SER A 127 4.89 16.95 -14.29
C SER A 127 4.93 15.43 -14.52
N TRP A 128 4.40 14.64 -13.59
CA TRP A 128 4.37 13.19 -13.69
C TRP A 128 3.46 12.69 -14.81
N PHE A 129 2.42 13.43 -15.20
CA PHE A 129 1.59 13.07 -16.36
C PHE A 129 2.39 13.07 -17.67
N ALA A 130 3.50 13.81 -17.75
CA ALA A 130 4.37 13.83 -18.92
C ALA A 130 5.34 12.64 -18.98
N ILE A 131 5.61 11.97 -17.85
CA ILE A 131 6.68 10.96 -17.74
C ILE A 131 6.59 9.79 -18.74
N PRO A 132 5.42 9.19 -19.08
CA PRO A 132 5.38 8.11 -20.07
C PRO A 132 5.80 8.57 -21.47
N TYR A 133 5.67 9.85 -21.78
CA TYR A 133 5.96 10.42 -23.09
C TYR A 133 7.40 10.90 -23.25
N LEU A 134 8.17 10.96 -22.16
CA LEU A 134 9.58 11.29 -22.21
C LEU A 134 10.40 10.14 -22.82
N LYS A 135 11.41 10.51 -23.63
CA LYS A 135 12.32 9.54 -24.26
C LYS A 135 13.21 8.85 -23.21
N ASN A 136 13.87 9.64 -22.36
CA ASN A 136 14.78 9.15 -21.31
C ASN A 136 14.48 9.82 -19.96
N PRO A 137 13.42 9.41 -19.24
CA PRO A 137 13.05 10.04 -17.97
C PRO A 137 14.12 9.92 -16.89
N SER A 138 15.00 8.91 -16.94
CA SER A 138 16.10 8.73 -15.97
C SER A 138 17.18 9.81 -16.05
N LEU A 139 17.30 10.52 -17.18
CA LEU A 139 18.26 11.62 -17.34
C LEU A 139 17.68 12.97 -16.93
N ASP A 140 16.36 13.07 -16.85
CA ASP A 140 15.66 14.29 -16.48
C ASP A 140 15.98 14.65 -15.01
N PRO A 141 16.46 15.88 -14.71
CA PRO A 141 16.77 16.30 -13.35
C PRO A 141 15.60 16.14 -12.38
N GLN A 142 14.36 16.27 -12.85
CA GLN A 142 13.16 16.12 -12.03
C GLN A 142 12.91 14.67 -11.62
N PHE A 143 13.21 13.71 -12.50
CA PHE A 143 12.86 12.30 -12.27
C PHE A 143 14.05 11.41 -11.90
N ARG A 144 15.28 11.82 -12.22
CA ARG A 144 16.50 11.01 -12.04
C ARG A 144 16.63 10.37 -10.67
N VAL A 145 16.31 11.10 -9.60
CA VAL A 145 16.40 10.60 -8.22
C VAL A 145 15.53 9.36 -7.99
N TYR A 146 14.38 9.26 -8.65
CA TYR A 146 13.44 8.15 -8.46
C TYR A 146 13.88 6.85 -9.15
N PHE A 147 14.87 6.92 -10.05
CA PHE A 147 15.46 5.75 -10.71
C PHE A 147 16.60 5.11 -9.90
N THR A 148 16.98 5.70 -8.76
CA THR A 148 18.13 5.24 -7.96
C THR A 148 17.74 4.14 -6.99
N LYS A 149 18.70 3.26 -6.66
CA LYS A 149 18.49 2.19 -5.67
C LYS A 149 18.37 2.77 -4.25
N GLU A 150 19.06 3.88 -4.01
CA GLU A 150 19.08 4.59 -2.74
C GLU A 150 17.69 5.14 -2.42
N TRP A 151 17.01 5.74 -3.41
CA TRP A 151 15.64 6.22 -3.25
C TRP A 151 14.67 5.07 -2.95
N PHE A 152 14.77 3.97 -3.70
CA PHE A 152 13.96 2.78 -3.44
C PHE A 152 14.19 2.20 -2.05
N HIS A 153 15.45 2.08 -1.62
CA HIS A 153 15.79 1.56 -0.30
C HIS A 153 15.24 2.45 0.82
N ALA A 154 15.36 3.78 0.66
CA ALA A 154 14.78 4.74 1.59
C ALA A 154 13.25 4.63 1.66
N LEU A 155 12.58 4.46 0.51
CA LEU A 155 11.13 4.23 0.45
C LEU A 155 10.75 2.94 1.18
N HIS A 156 11.41 1.83 0.85
CA HIS A 156 11.13 0.52 1.44
C HIS A 156 11.29 0.55 2.97
N LEU A 157 12.39 1.12 3.47
CA LEU A 157 12.62 1.28 4.90
C LEU A 157 11.57 2.19 5.56
N SER A 158 11.17 3.27 4.90
CA SER A 158 10.15 4.18 5.41
C SER A 158 8.78 3.51 5.53
N VAL A 159 8.38 2.71 4.54
CA VAL A 159 7.15 1.91 4.59
C VAL A 159 7.22 0.88 5.72
N ARG A 160 8.33 0.14 5.83
CA ARG A 160 8.54 -0.83 6.92
C ARG A 160 8.39 -0.19 8.29
N ASN A 161 9.06 0.94 8.52
CA ASN A 161 9.03 1.66 9.79
C ASN A 161 7.63 2.19 10.09
N PHE A 162 6.95 2.76 9.09
CA PHE A 162 5.57 3.23 9.24
C PHE A 162 4.61 2.10 9.61
N LEU A 163 4.65 0.98 8.89
CA LEU A 163 3.82 -0.19 9.19
C LEU A 163 4.14 -0.74 10.58
N SER A 164 5.43 -0.83 10.94
CA SER A 164 5.85 -1.28 12.27
C SER A 164 5.29 -0.37 13.37
N GLN A 165 5.33 0.95 13.18
CA GLN A 165 4.75 1.92 14.12
C GLN A 165 3.21 1.78 14.19
N MET A 166 2.56 1.62 13.04
CA MET A 166 1.11 1.50 12.92
C MET A 166 0.55 0.21 13.56
N PHE A 167 1.29 -0.90 13.52
CA PHE A 167 0.89 -2.18 14.12
C PHE A 167 1.41 -2.41 15.55
N ASN A 168 2.55 -1.82 15.92
CA ASN A 168 3.07 -1.92 17.29
C ASN A 168 2.46 -0.88 18.23
N GLY A 169 2.20 0.33 17.73
CA GLY A 169 1.28 1.26 18.38
C GLY A 169 -0.13 0.68 18.22
N THR A 170 -0.89 0.60 19.29
CA THR A 170 -2.22 -0.03 19.44
C THR A 170 -3.35 0.55 18.55
N HIS A 171 -3.04 1.20 17.44
CA HIS A 171 -3.95 2.05 16.67
C HIS A 171 -4.97 1.27 15.84
N ILE A 172 -4.57 0.25 15.06
CA ILE A 172 -5.52 -0.49 14.20
C ILE A 172 -6.51 -1.35 15.00
N LEU A 173 -6.06 -1.92 16.13
CA LEU A 173 -6.91 -2.76 16.99
C LEU A 173 -7.98 -1.95 17.75
N HIS A 174 -7.78 -0.64 17.90
CA HIS A 174 -8.74 0.23 18.56
C HIS A 174 -9.83 0.74 17.60
N TYR A 175 -9.53 0.90 16.30
CA TYR A 175 -10.45 1.49 15.32
C TYR A 175 -11.28 0.49 14.51
N LEU A 176 -10.84 -0.75 14.33
CA LEU A 176 -11.67 -1.75 13.64
C LEU A 176 -12.85 -2.26 14.50
N PHE A 177 -12.89 -1.92 15.79
CA PHE A 177 -13.87 -2.44 16.76
C PHE A 177 -14.46 -1.37 17.69
N SER A 178 -14.45 -0.09 17.30
CA SER A 178 -15.27 0.98 17.89
C SER A 178 -16.31 1.48 16.89
#